data_AF-A0A3C0UR82-F1
#
_entry.id   AF-A0A3C0UR82-F1
#
_cell.length_a   1.000
_cell.length_b   1.000
_cell.length_c   1.000
_cell.angle_alpha   90.00
_cell.angle_beta   90.00
_cell.angle_gamma   90.00
#
_symmetry.space_group_name_H-M   'P 1'
#
loop_
_entity.id
_entity.type
_entity.pdbx_description
1 polymer ?
#
loop_
_entity_poly.entity_id
_entity_poly.type
_entity_poly.pdbx_seq_one_letter_code
_entity_poly.pdbx_strand_id
1 'polypeptide(L)'
;MKRYLICIALFYFATHSFGQTTKRTTLKRDTTIVQISDSLLKVINKKGPDKQLRTRNVPPLADTVHLSEKEKRALKKELNKEAPNFNVLTSSQQKKLLSELIQKISHLVLTDSLIATLQLNNTDLPASDIEYRVEKIPHYKVVYEVYERFQSQIDFLLSTQIPPQTYLNGLLANLEIVRKHMNLLLQQQFVFYRYTSLSKQFIKSVNLYHDNDFLLFSKINQDRDYTGGFRFEFTTDYFKMRLFRPWNTNNILSYQSIMLGGEGYTPYIRFQKEEVEAATRQQLVVDANTGYFTPQSMGIVSRYMDSIQTRTDRPFASFQYIARGKYRLNQHGHWRSRSFFKLGIIGGNIGKNLQAIIHQDLTVGSIRVMNWEKQIANGGRLGFNIDHNVDLMLLSPESTVFKKEKYLDSTYKKKPYSLNVYLPVEIHTGSELDAWGVGVGVSNRNFKDRSGTNDLKLDDNRSQPWYQRWYNNCTISTELRYRNVIHNSMLEGVGWFKTWEDDVFDNEAPTVYKLRANEVNRHLLTWDCFIGIRFYKVSVYYMQTRTLNAEFNKMILNQKSP
;
A
#
# COMPACT_ATOMS: atom_id res chain seq x y z
N MET A 1 -34.95 4.86 1.24
CA MET A 1 -34.68 5.28 -0.17
C MET A 1 -34.94 6.77 -0.44
N LYS A 2 -36.06 7.39 -0.02
CA LYS A 2 -36.36 8.81 -0.32
C LYS A 2 -35.40 9.86 0.28
N ARG A 3 -34.69 9.57 1.38
CA ARG A 3 -33.72 10.51 2.00
C ARG A 3 -32.33 10.55 1.31
N TYR A 4 -32.00 9.57 0.47
CA TYR A 4 -30.72 9.53 -0.26
C TYR A 4 -30.72 10.34 -1.57
N LEU A 5 -31.90 10.64 -2.14
CA LEU A 5 -32.02 11.42 -3.38
C LEU A 5 -31.80 12.93 -3.18
N ILE A 6 -32.10 13.46 -1.99
CA ILE A 6 -32.00 14.91 -1.71
C ILE A 6 -30.54 15.36 -1.56
N CYS A 7 -29.66 14.50 -1.01
CA CYS A 7 -28.22 14.77 -0.96
C CYS A 7 -27.55 14.71 -2.34
N ILE A 8 -28.05 13.86 -3.26
CA ILE A 8 -27.54 13.75 -4.63
C ILE A 8 -27.96 14.96 -5.47
N ALA A 9 -29.17 15.49 -5.27
CA ALA A 9 -29.67 16.68 -5.97
C ALA A 9 -28.93 17.97 -5.55
N LEU A 10 -28.64 18.15 -4.26
CA LEU A 10 -27.89 19.32 -3.76
C LEU A 10 -26.41 19.31 -4.17
N PHE A 11 -25.82 18.13 -4.40
CA PHE A 11 -24.45 17.99 -4.89
C PHE A 11 -24.31 18.23 -6.42
N TYR A 12 -25.41 18.02 -7.17
CA TYR A 12 -25.45 18.25 -8.62
C TYR A 12 -25.39 19.75 -8.97
N PHE A 13 -25.98 20.62 -8.14
CA PHE A 13 -25.98 22.07 -8.35
C PHE A 13 -24.63 22.75 -8.03
N ALA A 14 -23.83 22.19 -7.12
CA ALA A 14 -22.54 22.77 -6.73
C ALA A 14 -21.39 22.51 -7.74
N THR A 15 -21.57 21.60 -8.69
CA THR A 15 -20.49 21.17 -9.62
C THR A 15 -20.61 21.71 -11.04
N HIS A 16 -21.61 22.56 -11.32
CA HIS A 16 -21.83 23.18 -12.64
C HIS A 16 -21.32 24.61 -12.78
N SER A 17 -20.77 25.21 -11.73
CA SER A 17 -20.09 26.50 -11.79
C SER A 17 -18.58 26.26 -11.74
N PHE A 18 -17.83 26.88 -12.66
CA PHE A 18 -16.38 26.74 -12.90
C PHE A 18 -15.97 25.67 -13.92
N GLY A 19 -16.04 26.07 -15.19
CA GLY A 19 -15.35 25.41 -16.30
C GLY A 19 -14.93 26.43 -17.35
N GLN A 20 -13.99 27.33 -17.02
CA GLN A 20 -13.26 28.07 -18.06
C GLN A 20 -12.19 27.14 -18.64
N THR A 21 -12.35 26.79 -19.91
CA THR A 21 -11.38 26.02 -20.69
C THR A 21 -10.45 26.99 -21.41
N THR A 22 -9.19 27.04 -20.99
CA THR A 22 -8.15 27.76 -21.74
C THR A 22 -7.76 26.94 -22.96
N LYS A 23 -7.95 27.52 -24.15
CA LYS A 23 -7.50 26.95 -25.42
C LYS A 23 -5.97 26.85 -25.42
N ARG A 24 -5.44 25.63 -25.39
CA ARG A 24 -4.02 25.35 -25.61
C ARG A 24 -3.69 25.48 -27.09
N THR A 25 -2.94 26.51 -27.44
CA THR A 25 -2.33 26.69 -28.76
C THR A 25 -1.36 25.54 -29.05
N THR A 26 -1.61 24.81 -30.13
CA THR A 26 -0.73 23.75 -30.63
C THR A 26 0.54 24.36 -31.23
N LEU A 27 1.58 24.52 -30.41
CA LEU A 27 2.93 24.85 -30.84
C LEU A 27 3.59 23.63 -31.51
N LYS A 28 4.35 23.88 -32.60
CA LYS A 28 5.14 22.87 -33.32
C LYS A 28 5.98 22.03 -32.34
N ARG A 29 5.93 20.69 -32.48
CA ARG A 29 6.76 19.75 -31.72
C ARG A 29 8.23 20.04 -32.00
N ASP A 30 9.00 20.31 -30.95
CA ASP A 30 10.46 20.32 -31.03
C ASP A 30 10.95 18.87 -31.18
N THR A 31 11.18 18.45 -32.42
CA THR A 31 11.43 17.04 -32.77
C THR A 31 12.74 16.52 -32.19
N THR A 32 13.71 17.39 -31.92
CA THR A 32 15.05 17.03 -31.49
C THR A 32 15.07 16.50 -30.04
N ILE A 33 14.39 17.19 -29.11
CA ILE A 33 14.32 16.76 -27.71
C ILE A 33 13.64 15.39 -27.61
N VAL A 34 12.57 15.18 -28.37
CA VAL A 34 11.83 13.91 -28.41
C VAL A 34 12.71 12.79 -28.97
N GLN A 35 13.41 13.03 -30.09
CA GLN A 35 14.29 12.03 -30.70
C GLN A 35 15.45 11.60 -29.78
N ILE A 36 16.10 12.55 -29.10
CA ILE A 36 17.17 12.26 -28.13
C ILE A 36 16.58 11.49 -26.95
N SER A 37 15.41 11.89 -26.45
CA SER A 37 14.71 11.22 -25.35
C SER A 37 14.36 9.77 -25.69
N ASP A 38 13.81 9.51 -26.88
CA ASP A 38 13.45 8.17 -27.33
C ASP A 38 14.68 7.28 -27.52
N SER A 39 15.77 7.85 -28.03
CA SER A 39 17.05 7.16 -28.19
C SER A 39 17.65 6.77 -26.83
N LEU A 40 17.63 7.70 -25.87
CA LEU A 40 18.07 7.45 -24.50
C LEU A 40 17.19 6.40 -23.84
N LEU A 41 15.86 6.45 -24.02
CA LEU A 41 14.96 5.42 -23.50
C LEU A 41 15.28 4.02 -24.04
N LYS A 42 15.58 3.90 -25.34
CA LYS A 42 16.01 2.63 -25.94
C LYS A 42 17.30 2.11 -25.29
N VAL A 43 18.28 2.98 -25.05
CA VAL A 43 19.54 2.61 -24.37
C VAL A 43 19.30 2.19 -22.92
N ILE A 44 18.46 2.91 -22.17
CA ILE A 44 18.09 2.60 -20.78
C ILE A 44 17.40 1.23 -20.68
N ASN A 45 16.54 0.90 -21.65
CA ASN A 45 15.75 -0.34 -21.61
C ASN A 45 16.49 -1.56 -22.19
N LYS A 46 17.58 -1.37 -22.93
CA LYS A 46 18.38 -2.49 -23.47
C LYS A 46 19.08 -3.20 -22.30
N LYS A 47 18.88 -4.52 -22.14
CA LYS A 47 19.66 -5.34 -21.20
C LYS A 47 20.39 -6.45 -21.95
N GLY A 48 21.71 -6.45 -21.84
CA GLY A 48 22.58 -7.53 -22.32
C GLY A 48 23.25 -7.24 -23.66
N PRO A 49 24.33 -7.99 -23.97
CA PRO A 49 25.10 -7.80 -25.20
C PRO A 49 24.22 -8.01 -26.42
N ASP A 50 24.41 -7.16 -27.42
CA ASP A 50 23.64 -7.22 -28.66
C ASP A 50 23.76 -8.62 -29.29
N LYS A 51 22.63 -9.30 -29.52
CA LYS A 51 22.68 -10.63 -30.16
C LYS A 51 23.32 -10.56 -31.56
N GLN A 52 23.33 -9.37 -32.19
CA GLN A 52 23.99 -9.13 -33.47
C GLN A 52 25.53 -9.11 -33.40
N LEU A 53 26.13 -9.00 -32.21
CA LEU A 53 27.60 -9.09 -32.02
C LEU A 53 28.14 -10.53 -32.03
N ARG A 54 27.29 -11.56 -32.23
CA ARG A 54 27.69 -12.98 -32.15
C ARG A 54 28.32 -13.56 -33.42
N THR A 55 28.33 -12.84 -34.54
CA THR A 55 28.79 -13.42 -35.81
C THR A 55 29.68 -12.45 -36.58
N ARG A 56 30.96 -12.39 -36.20
CA ARG A 56 32.12 -12.19 -37.10
C ARG A 56 33.40 -12.26 -36.25
N ASN A 57 34.44 -12.88 -36.78
CA ASN A 57 35.81 -12.67 -36.29
C ASN A 57 36.14 -11.21 -36.60
N VAL A 58 36.38 -10.40 -35.57
CA VAL A 58 36.59 -8.96 -35.71
C VAL A 58 38.03 -8.62 -35.30
N PRO A 59 38.75 -7.76 -36.05
CA PRO A 59 39.96 -7.02 -35.64
C PRO A 59 39.71 -6.19 -34.35
N PRO A 60 40.61 -5.28 -33.89
CA PRO A 60 40.37 -4.52 -32.65
C PRO A 60 38.98 -3.87 -32.67
N LEU A 61 38.08 -4.30 -31.77
CA LEU A 61 36.65 -3.96 -31.78
C LEU A 61 36.37 -2.44 -31.75
N ALA A 62 37.34 -1.64 -31.33
CA ALA A 62 37.28 -0.17 -31.27
C ALA A 62 37.00 0.48 -32.63
N ASP A 63 37.35 -0.17 -33.75
CA ASP A 63 37.17 0.39 -35.10
C ASP A 63 35.85 -0.05 -35.79
N THR A 64 35.14 -1.03 -35.22
CA THR A 64 33.93 -1.60 -35.86
C THR A 64 32.60 -1.09 -35.33
N VAL A 65 32.60 -0.36 -34.21
CA VAL A 65 31.42 0.35 -33.73
C VAL A 65 31.56 1.81 -34.14
N HIS A 66 30.63 2.34 -34.94
CA HIS A 66 30.58 3.76 -35.30
C HIS A 66 30.27 4.60 -34.05
N LEU A 67 31.27 4.78 -33.20
CA LEU A 67 31.25 5.69 -32.05
C LEU A 67 31.70 7.07 -32.51
N SER A 68 31.02 8.11 -32.03
CA SER A 68 31.50 9.48 -32.18
C SER A 68 32.87 9.65 -31.49
N GLU A 69 33.67 10.62 -31.92
CA GLU A 69 34.97 10.90 -31.28
C GLU A 69 34.85 11.20 -29.77
N LYS A 70 33.73 11.78 -29.35
CA LYS A 70 33.40 12.00 -27.93
C LYS A 70 33.20 10.67 -27.19
N GLU A 71 32.46 9.73 -27.78
CA GLU A 71 32.25 8.40 -27.22
C GLU A 71 33.54 7.57 -27.17
N LYS A 72 34.38 7.65 -28.21
CA LYS A 72 35.69 6.95 -28.23
C LYS A 72 36.59 7.41 -27.08
N ARG A 73 36.67 8.73 -26.85
CA ARG A 73 37.46 9.31 -25.74
C ARG A 73 36.92 8.89 -24.37
N ALA A 74 35.59 8.91 -24.20
CA ALA A 74 34.94 8.44 -22.98
C ALA A 74 35.17 6.94 -22.74
N LEU A 75 35.12 6.12 -23.80
CA LEU A 75 35.39 4.69 -23.77
C LEU A 75 36.81 4.39 -23.31
N LYS A 76 37.80 5.05 -23.90
CA LYS A 76 39.20 4.88 -23.48
C LYS A 76 39.40 5.20 -22.00
N LYS A 77 38.76 6.28 -21.50
CA LYS A 77 38.87 6.71 -20.10
C LYS A 77 38.22 5.70 -19.14
N GLU A 78 36.99 5.27 -19.40
CA GLU A 78 36.28 4.31 -18.54
C GLU A 78 36.89 2.91 -18.61
N LEU A 79 37.35 2.47 -19.79
CA LEU A 79 38.04 1.18 -19.95
C LEU A 79 39.32 1.12 -19.10
N ASN A 80 40.15 2.16 -19.15
CA ASN A 80 41.37 2.25 -18.34
C ASN A 80 41.07 2.28 -16.83
N LYS A 81 39.90 2.81 -16.43
CA LYS A 81 39.48 2.90 -15.03
C LYS A 81 38.92 1.58 -14.50
N GLU A 82 38.03 0.92 -15.24
CA GLU A 82 37.35 -0.30 -14.79
C GLU A 82 38.16 -1.58 -15.03
N ALA A 83 39.02 -1.59 -16.06
CA ALA A 83 39.84 -2.75 -16.40
C ALA A 83 41.23 -2.33 -16.90
N PRO A 84 42.13 -1.86 -16.01
CA PRO A 84 43.49 -1.50 -16.39
C PRO A 84 44.27 -2.65 -17.06
N ASN A 85 43.89 -3.90 -16.78
CA ASN A 85 44.44 -5.11 -17.38
C ASN A 85 43.50 -5.77 -18.41
N PHE A 86 42.77 -4.97 -19.20
CA PHE A 86 41.78 -5.47 -20.17
C PHE A 86 42.32 -6.57 -21.09
N ASN A 87 43.59 -6.47 -21.50
CA ASN A 87 44.24 -7.43 -22.40
C ASN A 87 44.45 -8.83 -21.77
N VAL A 88 44.35 -8.96 -20.44
CA VAL A 88 44.52 -10.23 -19.71
C VAL A 88 43.20 -11.00 -19.60
N LEU A 89 42.06 -10.36 -19.89
CA LEU A 89 40.75 -11.00 -19.86
C LEU A 89 40.54 -11.95 -21.05
N THR A 90 39.77 -13.01 -20.86
CA THR A 90 39.36 -13.88 -21.98
C THR A 90 38.55 -13.09 -23.02
N SER A 91 38.58 -13.50 -24.29
CA SER A 91 37.85 -12.80 -25.35
C SER A 91 36.34 -12.68 -25.08
N SER A 92 35.74 -13.65 -24.37
CA SER A 92 34.34 -13.57 -23.94
C SER A 92 34.11 -12.49 -22.87
N GLN A 93 34.99 -12.40 -21.88
CA GLN A 93 34.95 -11.36 -20.85
C GLN A 93 35.20 -9.97 -21.44
N GLN A 94 36.18 -9.84 -22.35
CA GLN A 94 36.45 -8.59 -23.07
C GLN A 94 35.24 -8.11 -23.85
N LYS A 95 34.59 -8.99 -24.64
CA LYS A 95 33.38 -8.65 -25.41
C LYS A 95 32.23 -8.22 -24.51
N LYS A 96 32.01 -8.93 -23.41
CA LYS A 96 30.95 -8.59 -22.44
C LYS A 96 31.21 -7.22 -21.81
N LEU A 97 32.41 -7.00 -21.28
CA LEU A 97 32.79 -5.74 -20.65
C LEU A 97 32.73 -4.57 -21.63
N LEU A 98 33.25 -4.73 -22.85
CA LEU A 98 33.21 -3.68 -23.86
C LEU A 98 31.77 -3.34 -24.26
N SER A 99 30.89 -4.34 -24.40
CA SER A 99 29.46 -4.10 -24.67
C SER A 99 28.79 -3.35 -23.52
N GLU A 100 29.09 -3.69 -22.27
CA GLU A 100 28.55 -3.01 -21.08
C GLU A 100 29.06 -1.56 -21.00
N LEU A 101 30.36 -1.33 -21.25
CA LEU A 101 30.97 0.00 -21.28
C LEU A 101 30.43 0.87 -22.41
N ILE A 102 30.33 0.35 -23.65
CA ILE A 102 29.75 1.09 -24.77
C ILE A 102 28.32 1.52 -24.44
N GLN A 103 27.51 0.62 -23.88
CA GLN A 103 26.16 0.95 -23.47
C GLN A 103 26.14 2.05 -22.38
N LYS A 104 26.99 1.93 -21.35
CA LYS A 104 27.15 2.93 -20.29
C LYS A 104 27.55 4.30 -20.86
N ILE A 105 28.41 4.34 -21.86
CA ILE A 105 28.92 5.57 -22.46
C ILE A 105 27.88 6.21 -23.37
N SER A 106 27.24 5.45 -24.26
CA SER A 106 26.15 5.98 -25.07
C SER A 106 25.03 6.52 -24.19
N HIS A 107 24.73 5.85 -23.07
CA HIS A 107 23.81 6.38 -22.05
C HIS A 107 24.26 7.75 -21.52
N LEU A 108 25.50 7.87 -21.03
CA LEU A 108 26.04 9.12 -20.50
C LEU A 108 26.06 10.25 -21.54
N VAL A 109 26.50 9.95 -22.77
CA VAL A 109 26.59 10.93 -23.85
C VAL A 109 25.22 11.44 -24.27
N LEU A 110 24.22 10.56 -24.37
CA LEU A 110 22.85 10.95 -24.67
C LEU A 110 22.23 11.78 -23.54
N THR A 111 22.47 11.42 -22.27
CA THR A 111 21.98 12.21 -21.13
C THR A 111 22.64 13.59 -21.09
N ASP A 112 23.96 13.68 -21.29
CA ASP A 112 24.68 14.96 -21.36
C ASP A 112 24.23 15.81 -22.56
N SER A 113 23.97 15.17 -23.72
CA SER A 113 23.42 15.85 -24.88
C SER A 113 22.03 16.41 -24.59
N LEU A 114 21.18 15.63 -23.92
CA LEU A 114 19.84 16.06 -23.56
C LEU A 114 19.88 17.23 -22.56
N ILE A 115 20.74 17.18 -21.53
CA ILE A 115 20.97 18.28 -20.59
C ILE A 115 21.37 19.56 -21.34
N ALA A 116 22.26 19.45 -22.32
CA ALA A 116 22.69 20.59 -23.14
C ALA A 116 21.55 21.13 -24.02
N THR A 117 20.77 20.27 -24.68
CA THR A 117 19.61 20.67 -25.50
C THR A 117 18.50 21.32 -24.68
N LEU A 118 18.30 20.85 -23.44
CA LEU A 118 17.40 21.47 -22.47
C LEU A 118 17.93 22.81 -21.93
N GLN A 119 19.22 23.10 -22.12
CA GLN A 119 19.91 24.28 -21.64
C GLN A 119 19.91 24.43 -20.11
N LEU A 120 19.94 23.32 -19.36
CA LEU A 120 19.85 23.35 -17.88
C LEU A 120 21.02 24.08 -17.20
N ASN A 121 22.17 24.16 -17.87
CA ASN A 121 23.35 24.89 -17.38
C ASN A 121 23.29 26.41 -17.63
N ASN A 122 22.32 26.88 -18.42
CA ASN A 122 22.16 28.29 -18.74
C ASN A 122 21.21 28.94 -17.72
N THR A 123 21.77 29.70 -16.80
CA THR A 123 21.03 30.39 -15.73
C THR A 123 20.43 31.73 -16.17
N ASP A 124 20.76 32.19 -17.37
CA ASP A 124 20.26 33.47 -17.93
C ASP A 124 18.92 33.29 -18.65
N LEU A 125 18.51 32.04 -18.91
CA LEU A 125 17.22 31.74 -19.52
C LEU A 125 16.08 31.91 -18.51
N PRO A 126 14.92 32.44 -18.96
CA PRO A 126 13.71 32.44 -18.15
C PRO A 126 13.31 31.02 -17.75
N ALA A 127 12.87 30.85 -16.50
CA ALA A 127 12.41 29.56 -15.98
C ALA A 127 11.30 28.92 -16.83
N SER A 128 10.42 29.72 -17.43
CA SER A 128 9.35 29.26 -18.33
C SER A 128 9.87 28.54 -19.57
N ASP A 129 11.03 28.93 -20.09
CA ASP A 129 11.61 28.35 -21.29
C ASP A 129 12.24 26.99 -20.98
N ILE A 130 12.90 26.89 -19.82
CA ILE A 130 13.41 25.62 -19.29
C ILE A 130 12.24 24.67 -18.99
N GLU A 131 11.18 25.15 -18.34
CA GLU A 131 9.95 24.38 -18.10
C GLU A 131 9.38 23.84 -19.42
N TYR A 132 9.20 24.70 -20.43
CA TYR A 132 8.68 24.31 -21.75
C TYR A 132 9.51 23.19 -22.42
N ARG A 133 10.84 23.27 -22.34
CA ARG A 133 11.75 22.26 -22.91
C ARG A 133 11.68 20.94 -22.15
N VAL A 134 11.72 20.99 -20.83
CA VAL A 134 11.65 19.81 -19.96
C VAL A 134 10.31 19.08 -20.13
N GLU A 135 9.21 19.81 -20.28
CA GLU A 135 7.86 19.25 -20.52
C GLU A 135 7.76 18.41 -21.81
N LYS A 136 8.70 18.55 -22.76
CA LYS A 136 8.74 17.74 -23.98
C LYS A 136 9.21 16.31 -23.75
N ILE A 137 9.83 16.01 -22.60
CA ILE A 137 10.30 14.66 -22.29
C ILE A 137 9.10 13.87 -21.74
N PRO A 138 8.58 12.86 -22.47
CA PRO A 138 7.36 12.16 -22.08
C PRO A 138 7.62 11.02 -21.09
N HIS A 139 8.89 10.63 -20.93
CA HIS A 139 9.29 9.43 -20.20
C HIS A 139 9.98 9.78 -18.89
N TYR A 140 9.37 9.40 -17.76
CA TYR A 140 9.92 9.69 -16.44
C TYR A 140 11.35 9.16 -16.26
N LYS A 141 11.68 7.98 -16.82
CA LYS A 141 13.03 7.39 -16.72
C LYS A 141 14.08 8.33 -17.30
N VAL A 142 13.77 8.92 -18.45
CA VAL A 142 14.67 9.86 -19.10
C VAL A 142 14.85 11.12 -18.24
N VAL A 143 13.76 11.66 -17.70
CA VAL A 143 13.82 12.81 -16.79
C VAL A 143 14.61 12.48 -15.52
N TYR A 144 14.48 11.26 -15.00
CA TYR A 144 15.22 10.79 -13.83
C TYR A 144 16.74 10.73 -14.09
N GLU A 145 17.16 10.17 -15.23
CA GLU A 145 18.58 10.14 -15.60
C GLU A 145 19.14 11.56 -15.80
N VAL A 146 18.35 12.46 -16.41
CA VAL A 146 18.69 13.88 -16.52
C VAL A 146 18.84 14.52 -15.13
N TYR A 147 17.92 14.24 -14.21
CA TYR A 147 17.95 14.76 -12.84
C TYR A 147 19.21 14.30 -12.08
N GLU A 148 19.48 13.00 -12.02
CA GLU A 148 20.64 12.44 -11.30
C GLU A 148 21.95 12.94 -11.90
N ARG A 149 22.04 12.96 -13.24
CA ARG A 149 23.24 13.42 -13.94
C ARG A 149 23.48 14.92 -13.70
N PHE A 150 22.43 15.74 -13.77
CA PHE A 150 22.53 17.18 -13.55
C PHE A 150 22.84 17.51 -12.08
N GLN A 151 22.21 16.80 -11.14
CA GLN A 151 22.54 16.91 -9.71
C GLN A 151 24.01 16.55 -9.46
N SER A 152 24.50 15.46 -10.06
CA SER A 152 25.91 15.07 -9.94
C SER A 152 26.88 16.12 -10.53
N GLN A 153 26.47 16.83 -11.59
CA GLN A 153 27.25 17.94 -12.14
C GLN A 153 27.31 19.12 -11.16
N ILE A 154 26.19 19.46 -10.52
CA ILE A 154 26.14 20.51 -9.47
C ILE A 154 27.00 20.12 -8.27
N ASP A 155 26.87 18.89 -7.77
CA ASP A 155 27.66 18.38 -6.63
C ASP A 155 29.17 18.39 -6.96
N PHE A 156 29.54 17.99 -8.18
CA PHE A 156 30.93 18.06 -8.64
C PHE A 156 31.44 19.50 -8.69
N LEU A 157 30.66 20.44 -9.21
CA LEU A 157 31.00 21.86 -9.21
C LEU A 157 31.24 22.36 -7.79
N LEU A 158 30.33 22.08 -6.85
CA LEU A 158 30.46 22.45 -5.44
C LEU A 158 31.72 21.84 -4.77
N SER A 159 32.14 20.65 -5.19
CA SER A 159 33.32 19.98 -4.64
C SER A 159 34.64 20.50 -5.21
N THR A 160 34.62 21.15 -6.38
CA THR A 160 35.83 21.55 -7.12
C THR A 160 36.02 23.06 -7.18
N GLN A 161 34.95 23.83 -7.12
CA GLN A 161 34.95 25.29 -7.25
C GLN A 161 33.85 25.90 -6.38
N ILE A 162 34.01 27.16 -5.96
CA ILE A 162 32.95 27.91 -5.29
C ILE A 162 32.29 28.80 -6.36
N PRO A 163 31.18 28.37 -6.98
CA PRO A 163 30.48 29.19 -7.97
C PRO A 163 29.87 30.44 -7.31
N PRO A 164 29.67 31.54 -8.07
CA PRO A 164 28.88 32.66 -7.59
C PRO A 164 27.50 32.19 -7.12
N GLN A 165 27.04 32.69 -5.96
CA GLN A 165 25.77 32.25 -5.37
C GLN A 165 24.59 32.40 -6.33
N THR A 166 24.58 33.45 -7.15
CA THR A 166 23.55 33.70 -8.18
C THR A 166 23.50 32.58 -9.21
N TYR A 167 24.67 32.11 -9.69
CA TYR A 167 24.77 31.01 -10.64
C TYR A 167 24.30 29.69 -10.01
N LEU A 168 24.75 29.40 -8.79
CA LEU A 168 24.33 28.21 -8.04
C LEU A 168 22.80 28.19 -7.83
N ASN A 169 22.22 29.32 -7.43
CA ASN A 169 20.78 29.46 -7.26
C ASN A 169 20.03 29.20 -8.58
N GLY A 170 20.56 29.68 -9.70
CA GLY A 170 20.00 29.40 -11.03
C GLY A 170 20.04 27.91 -11.39
N LEU A 171 21.15 27.22 -11.13
CA LEU A 171 21.26 25.78 -11.36
C LEU A 171 20.29 24.98 -10.48
N LEU A 172 20.16 25.36 -9.20
CA LEU A 172 19.22 24.73 -8.28
C LEU A 172 17.76 24.98 -8.69
N ALA A 173 17.45 26.16 -9.22
CA ALA A 173 16.13 26.47 -9.79
C ALA A 173 15.84 25.60 -11.02
N ASN A 174 16.80 25.43 -11.93
CA ASN A 174 16.67 24.54 -13.09
C ASN A 174 16.52 23.06 -12.67
N LEU A 175 17.23 22.63 -11.63
CA LEU A 175 17.09 21.27 -11.06
C LEU A 175 15.69 21.07 -10.46
N GLU A 176 15.13 22.10 -9.85
CA GLU A 176 13.76 22.10 -9.33
C GLU A 176 12.72 21.91 -10.43
N ILE A 177 12.92 22.56 -11.59
CA ILE A 177 12.05 22.39 -12.77
C ILE A 177 12.06 20.93 -13.25
N VAL A 178 13.24 20.33 -13.39
CA VAL A 178 13.37 18.90 -13.75
C VAL A 178 12.66 18.01 -12.73
N ARG A 179 12.85 18.30 -11.43
CA ARG A 179 12.18 17.58 -10.34
C ARG A 179 10.65 17.71 -10.40
N LYS A 180 10.13 18.91 -10.67
CA LYS A 180 8.69 19.19 -10.79
C LYS A 180 8.07 18.41 -11.95
N HIS A 181 8.70 18.41 -13.12
CA HIS A 181 8.23 17.63 -14.28
C HIS A 181 8.30 16.12 -14.03
N MET A 182 9.38 15.63 -13.42
CA MET A 182 9.48 14.22 -13.02
C MET A 182 8.33 13.82 -12.07
N ASN A 183 8.03 14.65 -11.07
CA ASN A 183 6.91 14.42 -10.16
C ASN A 183 5.55 14.46 -10.88
N LEU A 184 5.38 15.32 -11.88
CA LEU A 184 4.19 15.37 -12.73
C LEU A 184 3.99 14.06 -13.51
N LEU A 185 5.05 13.55 -14.16
CA LEU A 185 4.98 12.28 -14.88
C LEU A 185 4.68 11.11 -13.95
N LEU A 186 5.26 11.08 -12.75
CA LEU A 186 4.93 10.07 -11.74
C LEU A 186 3.49 10.20 -11.23
N GLN A 187 2.96 11.42 -11.06
CA GLN A 187 1.56 11.67 -10.71
C GLN A 187 0.60 11.16 -11.78
N GLN A 188 0.97 11.31 -13.05
CA GLN A 188 0.20 10.78 -14.17
C GLN A 188 0.25 9.25 -14.23
N GLN A 189 1.33 8.61 -13.79
CA GLN A 189 1.49 7.16 -13.92
C GLN A 189 1.09 6.36 -12.67
N PHE A 190 1.21 6.93 -11.48
CA PHE A 190 1.03 6.21 -10.22
C PHE A 190 0.22 7.01 -9.19
N VAL A 191 -0.69 6.31 -8.50
CA VAL A 191 -1.44 6.86 -7.36
C VAL A 191 -0.56 6.90 -6.13
N PHE A 192 -0.27 8.10 -5.62
CA PHE A 192 0.58 8.41 -4.45
C PHE A 192 2.05 7.97 -4.49
N TYR A 193 2.41 6.91 -5.21
CA TYR A 193 3.77 6.39 -5.27
C TYR A 193 4.74 7.36 -5.94
N ARG A 194 5.80 7.74 -5.22
CA ARG A 194 6.88 8.60 -5.71
C ARG A 194 8.22 8.02 -5.31
N TYR A 195 9.30 8.49 -5.92
CA TYR A 195 10.63 8.19 -5.39
C TYR A 195 10.83 8.79 -4.01
N THR A 196 11.60 8.09 -3.18
CA THR A 196 11.87 8.50 -1.80
C THR A 196 12.58 9.86 -1.73
N SER A 197 13.35 10.23 -2.75
CA SER A 197 14.12 11.48 -2.84
C SER A 197 13.31 12.72 -3.24
N LEU A 198 12.11 12.58 -3.82
CA LEU A 198 11.52 13.67 -4.63
C LEU A 198 10.32 14.41 -4.04
N SER A 199 9.65 13.86 -3.02
CA SER A 199 8.40 14.45 -2.52
C SER A 199 8.40 14.59 -1.01
N LYS A 200 7.93 15.76 -0.55
CA LYS A 200 7.78 16.18 0.86
C LYS A 200 6.33 16.58 1.18
N GLN A 201 5.34 15.99 0.50
CA GLN A 201 3.93 16.32 0.76
C GLN A 201 3.56 15.93 2.19
N PHE A 202 3.09 16.91 2.97
CA PHE A 202 2.67 16.69 4.36
C PHE A 202 1.41 15.85 4.44
N ILE A 203 0.40 16.14 3.60
CA ILE A 203 -0.86 15.37 3.49
C ILE A 203 -1.05 14.93 2.05
N LYS A 204 -1.30 13.64 1.85
CA LYS A 204 -1.72 13.07 0.55
C LYS A 204 -3.17 12.60 0.58
N SER A 205 -3.55 11.92 1.66
CA SER A 205 -4.92 11.46 1.89
C SER A 205 -5.17 11.27 3.38
N VAL A 206 -6.45 11.28 3.71
CA VAL A 206 -6.99 10.86 4.99
C VAL A 206 -8.00 9.77 4.69
N ASN A 207 -7.81 8.60 5.28
CA ASN A 207 -8.71 7.47 5.13
C ASN A 207 -9.35 7.15 6.47
N LEU A 208 -10.66 6.91 6.43
CA LEU A 208 -11.44 6.41 7.54
C LEU A 208 -11.90 5.01 7.16
N TYR A 209 -11.54 4.03 7.97
CA TYR A 209 -12.03 2.67 7.85
C TYR A 209 -12.89 2.38 9.07
N HIS A 210 -14.03 1.78 8.81
CA HIS A 210 -14.85 1.16 9.83
C HIS A 210 -15.12 -0.26 9.37
N ASP A 211 -14.87 -1.21 10.24
CA ASP A 211 -15.03 -2.62 9.96
C ASP A 211 -16.15 -3.15 10.85
N ASN A 212 -16.97 -4.03 10.27
CA ASN A 212 -18.15 -4.62 10.90
C ASN A 212 -19.04 -3.61 11.65
N ASP A 213 -19.76 -4.02 12.71
CA ASP A 213 -20.94 -3.33 13.28
C ASP A 213 -20.74 -1.91 13.85
N PHE A 214 -19.55 -1.32 13.70
CA PHE A 214 -19.24 0.04 14.14
C PHE A 214 -20.16 1.12 13.49
N LEU A 215 -20.73 0.88 12.29
CA LEU A 215 -21.68 1.80 11.61
C LEU A 215 -22.77 1.13 10.74
N LEU A 216 -22.82 -0.21 10.65
CA LEU A 216 -23.81 -0.90 9.81
C LEU A 216 -25.03 -1.28 10.64
N PHE A 217 -26.06 -0.42 10.63
CA PHE A 217 -27.35 -0.60 11.29
C PHE A 217 -28.24 -1.71 10.69
N SER A 218 -27.67 -2.89 10.41
CA SER A 218 -28.36 -3.98 9.70
C SER A 218 -28.57 -5.21 10.60
N LYS A 219 -29.82 -5.69 10.66
CA LYS A 219 -30.21 -6.96 11.34
C LYS A 219 -29.55 -8.23 10.74
N ILE A 220 -28.80 -8.09 9.66
CA ILE A 220 -28.20 -9.22 8.92
C ILE A 220 -26.92 -9.72 9.60
N ASN A 221 -26.26 -8.87 10.40
CA ASN A 221 -25.01 -9.23 11.06
C ASN A 221 -25.26 -9.79 12.47
N GLN A 222 -24.61 -10.90 12.78
CA GLN A 222 -24.86 -11.67 14.00
C GLN A 222 -23.68 -11.66 14.98
N ASP A 223 -22.70 -10.75 14.88
CA ASP A 223 -21.61 -10.61 15.87
C ASP A 223 -20.91 -11.95 16.24
N ARG A 224 -20.54 -12.78 15.27
CA ARG A 224 -20.08 -14.15 15.61
C ARG A 224 -18.61 -14.27 15.98
N ASP A 225 -17.72 -13.47 15.38
CA ASP A 225 -16.27 -13.62 15.57
C ASP A 225 -15.54 -12.27 15.70
N TYR A 226 -15.81 -11.32 14.81
CA TYR A 226 -15.18 -9.99 14.78
C TYR A 226 -16.26 -8.92 14.94
N THR A 227 -16.26 -8.19 16.05
CA THR A 227 -17.32 -7.23 16.41
C THR A 227 -17.21 -5.97 15.59
N GLY A 228 -15.97 -5.52 15.38
CA GLY A 228 -15.70 -4.38 14.54
C GLY A 228 -14.34 -3.78 14.81
N GLY A 229 -14.03 -2.80 13.99
CA GLY A 229 -12.80 -2.04 14.10
C GLY A 229 -12.97 -0.66 13.51
N PHE A 230 -12.06 0.22 13.91
CA PHE A 230 -11.93 1.52 13.31
C PHE A 230 -10.46 1.77 13.02
N ARG A 231 -10.19 2.47 11.92
CA ARG A 231 -8.85 2.94 11.61
C ARG A 231 -8.91 4.31 10.97
N PHE A 232 -8.21 5.25 11.57
CA PHE A 232 -7.84 6.52 10.97
C PHE A 232 -6.45 6.37 10.35
N GLU A 233 -6.30 6.66 9.07
CA GLU A 233 -5.01 6.62 8.39
C GLU A 233 -4.70 7.95 7.71
N PHE A 234 -3.53 8.49 8.04
CA PHE A 234 -2.99 9.73 7.48
C PHE A 234 -1.81 9.41 6.56
N THR A 235 -1.99 9.63 5.26
CA THR A 235 -0.96 9.35 4.24
C THR A 235 -0.07 10.56 4.03
N THR A 236 1.25 10.35 4.09
CA THR A 236 2.25 11.43 4.05
C THR A 236 3.56 10.99 3.39
N ASP A 237 4.30 11.96 2.87
CA ASP A 237 5.66 11.77 2.39
C ASP A 237 6.72 12.41 3.29
N TYR A 238 6.31 13.12 4.35
CA TYR A 238 7.19 13.95 5.15
C TYR A 238 8.15 13.11 6.02
N PHE A 239 7.64 12.11 6.75
CA PHE A 239 8.45 11.33 7.69
C PHE A 239 9.18 10.13 7.04
N LYS A 240 9.63 10.22 5.78
CA LYS A 240 10.25 9.09 5.06
C LYS A 240 11.58 8.71 5.72
N MET A 241 11.52 7.91 6.79
CA MET A 241 12.69 7.37 7.47
C MET A 241 13.47 6.49 6.49
N ARG A 242 14.74 6.84 6.28
CA ARG A 242 15.68 6.11 5.42
C ARG A 242 16.41 5.00 6.17
N LEU A 243 15.70 4.27 7.03
CA LEU A 243 16.22 3.05 7.64
C LEU A 243 16.47 2.07 6.48
N PHE A 244 17.72 1.62 6.33
CA PHE A 244 18.20 0.73 5.26
C PHE A 244 18.26 1.35 3.85
N ARG A 245 19.09 2.39 3.66
CA ARG A 245 19.41 2.97 2.33
C ARG A 245 19.78 1.97 1.21
N PRO A 246 20.52 0.86 1.45
CA PRO A 246 20.95 -0.03 0.35
C PRO A 246 19.79 -0.70 -0.40
N TRP A 247 18.62 -0.78 0.23
CA TRP A 247 17.45 -1.49 -0.29
C TRP A 247 16.49 -0.53 -1.02
N ASN A 248 16.72 0.79 -0.96
CA ASN A 248 15.96 1.81 -1.66
C ASN A 248 16.64 2.14 -2.99
N THR A 249 16.43 1.29 -3.99
CA THR A 249 16.94 1.51 -5.36
C THR A 249 16.00 2.38 -6.20
N ASN A 250 16.51 2.92 -7.31
CA ASN A 250 15.81 3.79 -8.27
C ASN A 250 14.66 3.10 -9.02
N ASN A 251 14.39 1.83 -8.72
CA ASN A 251 13.31 1.05 -9.31
C ASN A 251 12.11 0.88 -8.36
N ILE A 252 12.19 1.44 -7.15
CA ILE A 252 11.18 1.30 -6.10
C ILE A 252 10.56 2.66 -5.79
N LEU A 253 9.26 2.77 -6.03
CA LEU A 253 8.46 3.90 -5.62
C LEU A 253 7.89 3.62 -4.22
N SER A 254 7.79 4.63 -3.36
CA SER A 254 7.23 4.45 -2.04
C SER A 254 6.54 5.69 -1.47
N TYR A 255 5.59 5.43 -0.57
CA TYR A 255 5.03 6.43 0.33
C TYR A 255 4.77 5.75 1.67
N GLN A 256 4.23 6.49 2.63
CA GLN A 256 3.97 5.98 3.97
C GLN A 256 2.71 6.61 4.56
N SER A 257 2.27 6.04 5.67
CA SER A 257 1.17 6.59 6.45
C SER A 257 1.40 6.35 7.93
N ILE A 258 0.70 7.14 8.73
CA ILE A 258 0.54 6.95 10.17
C ILE A 258 -0.92 6.59 10.42
N MET A 259 -1.16 5.61 11.29
CA MET A 259 -2.49 5.10 11.59
C MET A 259 -2.74 5.15 13.08
N LEU A 260 -3.99 5.39 13.43
CA LEU A 260 -4.55 5.15 14.74
C LEU A 260 -5.70 4.18 14.53
N GLY A 261 -5.70 3.05 15.20
CA GLY A 261 -6.71 2.01 15.00
C GLY A 261 -7.08 1.30 16.28
N GLY A 262 -8.25 0.67 16.24
CA GLY A 262 -8.75 -0.20 17.28
C GLY A 262 -9.51 -1.35 16.67
N GLU A 263 -9.25 -2.56 17.16
CA GLU A 263 -9.93 -3.78 16.76
C GLU A 263 -10.57 -4.41 17.99
N GLY A 264 -11.81 -4.90 17.84
CA GLY A 264 -12.59 -5.54 18.89
C GLY A 264 -13.11 -6.90 18.46
N TYR A 265 -12.91 -7.89 19.32
CA TYR A 265 -13.33 -9.27 19.14
C TYR A 265 -14.22 -9.66 20.31
N THR A 266 -15.45 -10.04 20.03
CA THR A 266 -16.42 -10.45 21.04
C THR A 266 -16.97 -11.83 20.68
N PRO A 267 -17.17 -12.70 21.67
CA PRO A 267 -17.96 -13.90 21.48
C PRO A 267 -19.42 -13.57 21.14
N TYR A 268 -20.09 -14.52 20.52
CA TYR A 268 -21.53 -14.54 20.35
C TYR A 268 -22.22 -14.96 21.65
N ILE A 269 -22.42 -14.00 22.56
CA ILE A 269 -23.21 -14.26 23.76
C ILE A 269 -24.34 -13.24 23.85
N ARG A 270 -25.50 -13.68 23.36
CA ARG A 270 -26.80 -13.04 23.62
C ARG A 270 -27.57 -13.98 24.53
N PHE A 271 -28.25 -13.43 25.52
CA PHE A 271 -29.12 -14.21 26.40
C PHE A 271 -30.54 -13.67 26.31
N GLN A 272 -31.50 -14.58 26.39
CA GLN A 272 -32.88 -14.21 26.70
C GLN A 272 -33.10 -14.42 28.20
N LYS A 273 -33.93 -13.57 28.81
CA LYS A 273 -34.22 -13.66 30.24
C LYS A 273 -34.71 -15.07 30.60
N GLU A 274 -35.66 -15.58 29.80
CA GLU A 274 -36.30 -16.88 29.98
C GLU A 274 -35.30 -18.03 29.87
N GLU A 275 -34.28 -17.90 29.01
CA GLU A 275 -33.23 -18.90 28.85
C GLU A 275 -32.36 -19.00 30.11
N VAL A 276 -31.96 -17.86 30.66
CA VAL A 276 -31.18 -17.81 31.90
C VAL A 276 -32.00 -18.34 33.07
N GLU A 277 -33.26 -17.92 33.19
CA GLU A 277 -34.17 -18.37 34.25
C GLU A 277 -34.39 -19.89 34.18
N ALA A 278 -34.60 -20.43 32.97
CA ALA A 278 -34.76 -21.88 32.75
C ALA A 278 -33.48 -22.67 33.10
N ALA A 279 -32.31 -22.17 32.71
CA ALA A 279 -31.04 -22.84 32.94
C ALA A 279 -30.59 -22.78 34.40
N THR A 280 -30.82 -21.65 35.08
CA THR A 280 -30.37 -21.42 36.46
C THR A 280 -31.42 -21.77 37.51
N ARG A 281 -32.70 -21.91 37.11
CA ARG A 281 -33.87 -22.05 37.98
C ARG A 281 -34.00 -20.89 38.97
N GLN A 282 -33.53 -19.70 38.59
CA GLN A 282 -33.60 -18.49 39.41
C GLN A 282 -34.30 -17.40 38.62
N GLN A 283 -35.25 -16.71 39.25
CA GLN A 283 -35.99 -15.62 38.62
C GLN A 283 -35.11 -14.35 38.57
N LEU A 284 -35.01 -13.74 37.39
CA LEU A 284 -34.28 -12.50 37.20
C LEU A 284 -35.20 -11.32 37.49
N VAL A 285 -34.78 -10.49 38.45
CA VAL A 285 -35.51 -9.30 38.91
C VAL A 285 -34.91 -8.06 38.24
N VAL A 286 -35.78 -7.25 37.64
CA VAL A 286 -35.46 -5.93 37.11
C VAL A 286 -35.84 -4.89 38.16
N ASP A 287 -34.91 -4.01 38.49
CA ASP A 287 -35.14 -2.87 39.37
C ASP A 287 -36.09 -1.88 38.67
N ALA A 288 -37.24 -1.63 39.29
CA ALA A 288 -38.28 -0.76 38.73
C ALA A 288 -37.84 0.70 38.58
N ASN A 289 -36.86 1.17 39.37
CA ASN A 289 -36.38 2.55 39.35
C ASN A 289 -35.35 2.78 38.24
N THR A 290 -34.54 1.76 37.94
CA THR A 290 -33.43 1.89 36.99
C THR A 290 -33.71 1.22 35.64
N GLY A 291 -34.67 0.29 35.59
CA GLY A 291 -34.95 -0.53 34.42
C GLY A 291 -33.87 -1.59 34.12
N TYR A 292 -32.86 -1.72 34.99
CA TYR A 292 -31.79 -2.72 34.87
C TYR A 292 -32.01 -3.89 35.83
N PHE A 293 -31.39 -5.04 35.54
CA PHE A 293 -31.36 -6.16 36.48
C PHE A 293 -30.73 -5.76 37.82
N THR A 294 -31.28 -6.28 38.92
CA THR A 294 -30.70 -6.11 40.26
C THR A 294 -29.27 -6.67 40.31
N PRO A 295 -28.39 -6.20 41.21
CA PRO A 295 -27.02 -6.71 41.32
C PRO A 295 -26.94 -8.24 41.48
N GLN A 296 -27.90 -8.83 42.20
CA GLN A 296 -28.03 -10.29 42.37
C GLN A 296 -28.35 -10.97 41.03
N SER A 297 -29.37 -10.50 40.31
CA SER A 297 -29.76 -11.01 38.99
C SER A 297 -28.61 -10.87 37.98
N MET A 298 -27.88 -9.77 38.02
CA MET A 298 -26.68 -9.57 37.19
C MET A 298 -25.57 -10.57 37.48
N GLY A 299 -25.37 -10.93 38.76
CA GLY A 299 -24.41 -11.99 39.14
C GLY A 299 -24.83 -13.38 38.65
N ILE A 300 -26.13 -13.66 38.55
CA ILE A 300 -26.66 -14.91 37.99
C ILE A 300 -26.41 -14.95 36.48
N VAL A 301 -26.80 -13.89 35.77
CA VAL A 301 -26.57 -13.73 34.33
C VAL A 301 -25.08 -13.86 34.01
N SER A 302 -24.20 -13.14 34.71
CA SER A 302 -22.75 -13.18 34.46
C SER A 302 -22.18 -14.61 34.60
N ARG A 303 -22.50 -15.33 35.68
CA ARG A 303 -22.04 -16.72 35.87
C ARG A 303 -22.56 -17.68 34.80
N TYR A 304 -23.81 -17.53 34.39
CA TYR A 304 -24.37 -18.31 33.30
C TYR A 304 -23.63 -18.05 31.98
N MET A 305 -23.45 -16.77 31.63
CA MET A 305 -22.78 -16.32 30.42
C MET A 305 -21.31 -16.77 30.38
N ASP A 306 -20.60 -16.70 31.51
CA ASP A 306 -19.24 -17.23 31.66
C ASP A 306 -19.16 -18.72 31.32
N SER A 307 -20.09 -19.50 31.86
CA SER A 307 -20.11 -20.95 31.67
C SER A 307 -20.38 -21.33 30.21
N ILE A 308 -21.19 -20.54 29.51
CA ILE A 308 -21.47 -20.75 28.08
C ILE A 308 -20.26 -20.34 27.26
N GLN A 309 -19.79 -19.11 27.44
CA GLN A 309 -18.65 -18.56 26.69
C GLN A 309 -17.45 -19.50 26.73
N THR A 310 -17.06 -19.93 27.93
CA THR A 310 -15.89 -20.80 28.13
C THR A 310 -16.03 -22.17 27.45
N ARG A 311 -17.25 -22.61 27.17
CA ARG A 311 -17.55 -23.90 26.52
C ARG A 311 -17.73 -23.79 25.00
N THR A 312 -18.23 -22.68 24.50
CA THR A 312 -18.73 -22.60 23.12
C THR A 312 -18.00 -21.61 22.24
N ASP A 313 -17.28 -20.62 22.81
CA ASP A 313 -16.89 -19.42 22.05
C ASP A 313 -15.54 -18.83 22.44
N ARG A 314 -15.12 -17.76 21.77
CA ARG A 314 -13.86 -17.04 22.02
C ARG A 314 -13.88 -16.17 23.28
N PRO A 315 -12.70 -15.81 23.82
CA PRO A 315 -12.61 -14.74 24.79
C PRO A 315 -12.94 -13.38 24.16
N PHE A 316 -13.29 -12.41 25.01
CA PHE A 316 -13.24 -11.00 24.60
C PHE A 316 -11.78 -10.62 24.36
N ALA A 317 -11.51 -9.84 23.33
CA ALA A 317 -10.18 -9.31 23.10
C ALA A 317 -10.27 -7.99 22.33
N SER A 318 -9.24 -7.17 22.48
CA SER A 318 -9.14 -5.93 21.72
C SER A 318 -7.68 -5.53 21.52
N PHE A 319 -7.40 -4.76 20.47
CA PHE A 319 -6.08 -4.18 20.25
C PHE A 319 -6.22 -2.75 19.78
N GLN A 320 -5.70 -1.80 20.55
CA GLN A 320 -5.66 -0.38 20.19
C GLN A 320 -4.23 0.04 19.92
N TYR A 321 -3.97 0.61 18.75
CA TYR A 321 -2.61 0.82 18.27
C TYR A 321 -2.41 2.14 17.53
N ILE A 322 -1.16 2.58 17.58
CA ILE A 322 -0.57 3.50 16.60
C ILE A 322 0.26 2.64 15.65
N ALA A 323 0.12 2.87 14.35
CA ALA A 323 0.90 2.13 13.37
C ALA A 323 1.54 3.03 12.32
N ARG A 324 2.65 2.53 11.78
CA ARG A 324 3.29 3.10 10.60
C ARG A 324 3.13 2.16 9.42
N GLY A 325 2.49 2.65 8.36
CA GLY A 325 2.40 1.99 7.06
C GLY A 325 3.53 2.40 6.14
N LYS A 326 4.17 1.44 5.48
CA LYS A 326 5.12 1.67 4.38
C LYS A 326 4.66 0.92 3.14
N TYR A 327 4.41 1.67 2.08
CA TYR A 327 3.94 1.14 0.81
C TYR A 327 5.05 1.25 -0.22
N ARG A 328 5.35 0.15 -0.91
CA ARG A 328 6.33 0.12 -2.00
C ARG A 328 5.71 -0.49 -3.25
N LEU A 329 6.12 0.02 -4.39
CA LEU A 329 5.70 -0.45 -5.70
C LEU A 329 6.94 -0.47 -6.60
N ASN A 330 7.16 -1.59 -7.28
CA ASN A 330 8.12 -1.59 -8.37
C ASN A 330 7.64 -0.65 -9.47
N GLN A 331 8.52 0.17 -10.04
CA GLN A 331 8.15 1.13 -11.10
C GLN A 331 7.43 0.49 -12.30
N HIS A 332 7.67 -0.80 -12.56
CA HIS A 332 7.01 -1.51 -13.64
C HIS A 332 5.70 -2.19 -13.21
N GLY A 333 5.30 -2.10 -11.95
CA GLY A 333 4.04 -2.63 -11.42
C GLY A 333 3.99 -4.15 -11.31
N HIS A 334 5.14 -4.84 -11.33
CA HIS A 334 5.17 -6.31 -11.24
C HIS A 334 5.01 -6.83 -9.83
N TRP A 335 5.41 -6.03 -8.84
CA TRP A 335 5.23 -6.37 -7.43
C TRP A 335 4.96 -5.10 -6.64
N ARG A 336 4.22 -5.26 -5.55
CA ARG A 336 4.05 -4.25 -4.52
C ARG A 336 4.20 -4.89 -3.16
N SER A 337 4.61 -4.09 -2.18
CA SER A 337 4.70 -4.53 -0.79
C SER A 337 4.06 -3.51 0.14
N ARG A 338 3.43 -3.99 1.21
CA ARG A 338 2.85 -3.19 2.28
C ARG A 338 3.43 -3.70 3.59
N SER A 339 3.97 -2.82 4.40
CA SER A 339 4.50 -3.16 5.72
C SER A 339 3.84 -2.27 6.75
N PHE A 340 3.33 -2.86 7.82
CA PHE A 340 2.73 -2.14 8.94
C PHE A 340 3.51 -2.52 10.19
N PHE A 341 3.99 -1.53 10.92
CA PHE A 341 4.47 -1.73 12.28
C PHE A 341 3.44 -1.13 13.21
N LYS A 342 2.75 -1.97 13.98
CA LYS A 342 1.76 -1.59 14.98
C LYS A 342 2.41 -1.65 16.37
N LEU A 343 2.13 -0.66 17.20
CA LEU A 343 2.49 -0.62 18.61
C LEU A 343 1.28 -0.11 19.39
N GLY A 344 0.89 -0.82 20.44
CA GLY A 344 -0.38 -0.56 21.09
C GLY A 344 -0.60 -1.35 22.37
N ILE A 345 -1.85 -1.38 22.81
CA ILE A 345 -2.28 -2.08 24.01
C ILE A 345 -3.27 -3.17 23.58
N ILE A 346 -2.98 -4.42 23.96
CA ILE A 346 -3.91 -5.55 23.85
C ILE A 346 -4.74 -5.59 25.12
N GLY A 347 -6.07 -5.65 24.98
CA GLY A 347 -7.02 -5.59 26.08
C GLY A 347 -7.34 -4.15 26.50
N GLY A 348 -7.73 -3.97 27.76
CA GLY A 348 -8.05 -2.67 28.35
C GLY A 348 -9.50 -2.19 28.14
N ASN A 349 -9.83 -1.00 28.66
CA ASN A 349 -11.22 -0.55 28.75
C ASN A 349 -11.74 0.17 27.50
N ILE A 350 -10.90 0.45 26.51
CA ILE A 350 -11.30 1.26 25.35
C ILE A 350 -12.36 0.52 24.51
N GLY A 351 -12.17 -0.77 24.22
CA GLY A 351 -13.15 -1.57 23.48
C GLY A 351 -14.52 -1.61 24.18
N LYS A 352 -14.53 -1.87 25.48
CA LYS A 352 -15.73 -1.84 26.34
C LYS A 352 -16.45 -0.51 26.27
N ASN A 353 -15.72 0.60 26.43
CA ASN A 353 -16.30 1.94 26.46
C ASN A 353 -16.89 2.32 25.09
N LEU A 354 -16.19 2.02 23.99
CA LEU A 354 -16.67 2.30 22.64
C LEU A 354 -17.94 1.49 22.32
N GLN A 355 -17.96 0.19 22.62
CA GLN A 355 -19.15 -0.63 22.40
C GLN A 355 -20.33 -0.14 23.26
N ALA A 356 -20.08 0.23 24.52
CA ALA A 356 -21.12 0.75 25.40
C ALA A 356 -21.75 2.05 24.88
N ILE A 357 -20.94 3.01 24.40
CA ILE A 357 -21.43 4.26 23.80
C ILE A 357 -22.30 3.97 22.57
N ILE A 358 -21.85 3.08 21.69
CA ILE A 358 -22.62 2.71 20.49
C ILE A 358 -23.94 2.04 20.88
N HIS A 359 -23.90 1.11 21.83
CA HIS A 359 -25.08 0.40 22.28
C HIS A 359 -26.10 1.34 22.94
N GLN A 360 -25.63 2.26 23.77
CA GLN A 360 -26.47 3.20 24.49
C GLN A 360 -27.08 4.27 23.57
N ASP A 361 -26.27 4.86 22.68
CA ASP A 361 -26.63 6.10 22.00
C ASP A 361 -27.05 5.91 20.53
N LEU A 362 -26.60 4.83 19.87
CA LEU A 362 -26.75 4.67 18.42
C LEU A 362 -27.62 3.48 18.01
N THR A 363 -27.77 2.45 18.85
CA THR A 363 -28.54 1.25 18.50
C THR A 363 -29.78 1.07 19.37
N VAL A 364 -30.95 0.97 18.75
CA VAL A 364 -32.22 0.69 19.45
C VAL A 364 -32.32 -0.80 19.75
N GLY A 365 -32.42 -1.16 21.03
CA GLY A 365 -32.65 -2.54 21.47
C GLY A 365 -31.39 -3.42 21.61
N SER A 366 -30.20 -2.83 21.68
CA SER A 366 -28.98 -3.58 21.99
C SER A 366 -28.97 -4.06 23.43
N ILE A 367 -28.61 -5.33 23.63
CA ILE A 367 -28.42 -5.92 24.95
C ILE A 367 -27.04 -5.50 25.47
N ARG A 368 -26.93 -5.22 26.78
CA ARG A 368 -25.65 -4.97 27.43
C ARG A 368 -24.75 -6.20 27.28
N VAL A 369 -23.55 -5.97 26.74
CA VAL A 369 -22.53 -7.01 26.63
C VAL A 369 -21.81 -7.16 27.97
N MET A 370 -21.80 -8.38 28.50
CA MET A 370 -21.18 -8.75 29.76
C MET A 370 -19.80 -9.38 29.51
N ASN A 371 -18.99 -9.54 30.57
CA ASN A 371 -17.72 -10.27 30.56
C ASN A 371 -16.51 -9.58 29.88
N TRP A 372 -16.59 -8.27 29.58
CA TRP A 372 -15.42 -7.50 29.14
C TRP A 372 -14.28 -7.49 30.19
N GLU A 373 -14.63 -7.62 31.46
CA GLU A 373 -13.69 -7.80 32.58
C GLU A 373 -12.93 -9.15 32.55
N LYS A 374 -13.28 -10.04 31.62
CA LYS A 374 -12.59 -11.33 31.40
C LYS A 374 -11.91 -11.40 30.04
N GLN A 375 -11.75 -10.26 29.38
CA GLN A 375 -11.02 -10.19 28.12
C GLN A 375 -9.56 -10.62 28.29
N ILE A 376 -8.92 -10.93 27.17
CA ILE A 376 -7.48 -11.13 27.12
C ILE A 376 -6.76 -9.86 27.56
N ALA A 377 -5.79 -10.01 28.47
CA ALA A 377 -5.05 -8.90 29.07
C ALA A 377 -5.98 -7.83 29.66
N ASN A 378 -6.88 -8.22 30.57
CA ASN A 378 -7.81 -7.29 31.19
C ASN A 378 -7.05 -6.23 32.03
N GLY A 379 -7.09 -4.97 31.61
CA GLY A 379 -6.24 -3.89 32.13
C GLY A 379 -5.23 -3.35 31.12
N GLY A 380 -4.92 -4.15 30.10
CA GLY A 380 -4.06 -3.78 28.98
C GLY A 380 -2.62 -4.30 29.14
N ARG A 381 -2.10 -4.97 28.11
CA ARG A 381 -0.66 -5.29 27.97
C ARG A 381 -0.11 -4.60 26.74
N LEU A 382 1.12 -4.12 26.82
CA LEU A 382 1.82 -3.59 25.65
C LEU A 382 1.96 -4.70 24.61
N GLY A 383 1.60 -4.39 23.38
CA GLY A 383 1.74 -5.28 22.24
C GLY A 383 2.29 -4.57 21.02
N PHE A 384 2.97 -5.33 20.17
CA PHE A 384 3.43 -4.86 18.87
C PHE A 384 3.16 -5.93 17.83
N ASN A 385 3.06 -5.51 16.57
CA ASN A 385 2.95 -6.46 15.47
C ASN A 385 3.55 -5.90 14.19
N ILE A 386 4.15 -6.77 13.38
CA ILE A 386 4.66 -6.47 12.06
C ILE A 386 3.84 -7.24 11.04
N ASP A 387 3.02 -6.52 10.27
CA ASP A 387 2.28 -7.09 9.15
C ASP A 387 3.00 -6.77 7.84
N HIS A 388 3.42 -7.79 7.12
CA HIS A 388 4.04 -7.64 5.81
C HIS A 388 3.26 -8.38 4.73
N ASN A 389 2.85 -7.65 3.70
CA ASN A 389 2.16 -8.18 2.53
C ASN A 389 2.99 -7.90 1.28
N VAL A 390 3.13 -8.90 0.41
CA VAL A 390 3.79 -8.80 -0.89
C VAL A 390 2.85 -9.37 -1.94
N ASP A 391 2.51 -8.57 -2.95
CA ASP A 391 1.68 -9.03 -4.06
C ASP A 391 2.54 -9.10 -5.33
N LEU A 392 2.51 -10.24 -6.02
CA LEU A 392 3.25 -10.48 -7.27
C LEU A 392 2.29 -10.59 -8.45
N MET A 393 2.49 -9.78 -9.49
CA MET A 393 1.65 -9.76 -10.69
C MET A 393 2.00 -10.91 -11.62
N LEU A 394 1.16 -11.95 -11.66
CA LEU A 394 1.37 -13.14 -12.46
C LEU A 394 0.88 -12.94 -13.90
N LEU A 395 -0.31 -12.37 -14.07
CA LEU A 395 -0.93 -12.10 -15.37
C LEU A 395 -1.48 -10.67 -15.40
N SER A 396 -1.08 -9.91 -16.41
CA SER A 396 -1.60 -8.58 -16.69
C SER A 396 -1.33 -8.22 -18.16
N PRO A 397 -2.22 -7.47 -18.82
CA PRO A 397 -1.95 -6.98 -20.17
C PRO A 397 -0.74 -6.03 -20.25
N GLU A 398 -0.45 -5.31 -19.17
CA GLU A 398 0.66 -4.33 -19.14
C GLU A 398 1.98 -4.98 -18.73
N SER A 399 2.00 -5.71 -17.61
CA SER A 399 3.27 -6.10 -17.00
C SER A 399 3.15 -7.26 -16.02
N THR A 400 4.10 -8.21 -16.04
CA THR A 400 4.09 -9.38 -15.14
C THR A 400 5.49 -9.66 -14.59
N VAL A 401 5.59 -10.43 -13.50
CA VAL A 401 6.88 -10.89 -12.97
C VAL A 401 7.70 -11.70 -13.99
N PHE A 402 7.03 -12.39 -14.91
CA PHE A 402 7.64 -13.22 -15.96
C PHE A 402 8.04 -12.43 -17.21
N LYS A 403 7.29 -11.39 -17.57
CA LYS A 403 7.53 -10.55 -18.74
C LYS A 403 7.77 -9.12 -18.32
N LYS A 404 9.06 -8.80 -18.13
CA LYS A 404 9.51 -7.48 -17.69
C LYS A 404 9.52 -6.41 -18.78
N GLU A 405 9.35 -6.82 -20.03
CA GLU A 405 9.82 -6.04 -21.19
C GLU A 405 8.71 -5.35 -22.01
N LYS A 406 7.43 -5.48 -21.65
CA LYS A 406 6.40 -4.66 -22.29
C LYS A 406 6.36 -3.28 -21.64
N TYR A 407 7.32 -2.45 -22.00
CA TYR A 407 7.22 -1.03 -21.71
C TYR A 407 6.00 -0.44 -22.40
N LEU A 408 5.44 0.58 -21.74
CA LEU A 408 4.42 1.51 -22.21
C LEU A 408 4.61 1.87 -23.69
N ASP A 409 3.98 1.12 -24.58
CA ASP A 409 3.52 1.73 -25.80
C ASP A 409 2.42 2.71 -25.37
N SER A 410 2.70 4.02 -25.46
CA SER A 410 1.74 5.07 -25.12
C SER A 410 0.48 5.01 -25.98
N THR A 411 0.48 4.16 -27.01
CA THR A 411 -0.67 3.83 -27.86
C THR A 411 -1.50 2.66 -27.34
N TYR A 412 -1.07 1.93 -26.30
CA TYR A 412 -1.86 0.85 -25.72
C TYR A 412 -3.11 1.41 -25.04
N LYS A 413 -4.19 1.47 -25.81
CA LYS A 413 -5.53 1.78 -25.31
C LYS A 413 -5.90 0.67 -24.33
N LYS A 414 -5.84 1.00 -23.04
CA LYS A 414 -6.32 0.16 -21.94
C LYS A 414 -7.71 -0.34 -22.29
N LYS A 415 -7.82 -1.62 -22.63
CA LYS A 415 -9.12 -2.22 -22.89
C LYS A 415 -9.92 -2.19 -21.57
N PRO A 416 -11.21 -1.85 -21.60
CA PRO A 416 -12.06 -1.75 -20.42
C PRO A 416 -12.36 -3.10 -19.74
N TYR A 417 -11.56 -4.15 -19.97
CA TYR A 417 -11.73 -5.50 -19.41
C TYR A 417 -10.39 -6.14 -19.05
N SER A 418 -9.40 -5.35 -18.63
CA SER A 418 -8.10 -5.90 -18.22
C SER A 418 -8.25 -6.73 -16.94
N LEU A 419 -8.26 -8.05 -17.09
CA LEU A 419 -8.14 -8.97 -15.98
C LEU A 419 -6.69 -9.07 -15.53
N ASN A 420 -6.44 -8.96 -14.23
CA ASN A 420 -5.13 -9.10 -13.63
C ASN A 420 -5.19 -10.22 -12.60
N VAL A 421 -4.22 -11.12 -12.64
CA VAL A 421 -4.08 -12.22 -11.66
C VAL A 421 -2.77 -12.01 -10.91
N TYR A 422 -2.82 -12.09 -9.59
CA TYR A 422 -1.68 -11.88 -8.73
C TYR A 422 -1.60 -12.91 -7.60
N LEU A 423 -0.41 -13.08 -7.05
CA LEU A 423 -0.12 -13.91 -5.89
C LEU A 423 0.07 -13.00 -4.67
N PRO A 424 -0.91 -12.89 -3.76
CA PRO A 424 -0.69 -12.31 -2.45
C PRO A 424 0.09 -13.27 -1.55
N VAL A 425 1.07 -12.73 -0.83
CA VAL A 425 1.83 -13.39 0.24
C VAL A 425 1.78 -12.49 1.46
N GLU A 426 1.45 -13.05 2.62
CA GLU A 426 1.36 -12.32 3.88
C GLU A 426 2.20 -13.00 4.96
N ILE A 427 2.79 -12.19 5.82
CA ILE A 427 3.54 -12.59 7.00
C ILE A 427 3.14 -11.62 8.12
N HIS A 428 2.71 -12.17 9.23
CA HIS A 428 2.37 -11.46 10.46
C HIS A 428 3.30 -11.97 11.54
N THR A 429 3.91 -11.08 12.31
CA THR A 429 4.70 -11.51 13.45
C THR A 429 4.80 -10.47 14.56
N GLY A 430 4.63 -10.93 15.78
CA GLY A 430 4.66 -10.11 16.98
C GLY A 430 3.70 -10.63 18.02
N SER A 431 3.23 -9.75 18.91
CA SER A 431 2.39 -10.12 20.04
C SER A 431 0.89 -10.12 19.76
N GLU A 432 0.45 -9.77 18.54
CA GLU A 432 -0.96 -9.76 18.13
C GLU A 432 -1.31 -11.07 17.39
N LEU A 433 -0.55 -11.36 16.33
CA LEU A 433 -0.75 -12.49 15.43
C LEU A 433 0.59 -12.92 14.82
N ASP A 434 0.91 -14.20 14.93
CA ASP A 434 1.97 -14.83 14.15
C ASP A 434 1.35 -15.76 13.12
N ALA A 435 1.52 -15.43 11.85
CA ALA A 435 0.95 -16.20 10.77
C ALA A 435 1.72 -15.96 9.47
N TRP A 436 1.60 -16.90 8.54
CA TRP A 436 1.98 -16.67 7.16
C TRP A 436 0.86 -17.16 6.26
N GLY A 437 0.74 -16.55 5.10
CA GLY A 437 -0.31 -16.90 4.15
C GLY A 437 0.11 -16.65 2.71
N VAL A 438 -0.59 -17.34 1.83
CA VAL A 438 -0.43 -17.25 0.38
C VAL A 438 -1.78 -17.45 -0.26
N GLY A 439 -2.02 -16.79 -1.40
CA GLY A 439 -3.28 -16.93 -2.08
C GLY A 439 -3.21 -16.64 -3.57
N VAL A 440 -4.38 -16.50 -4.17
CA VAL A 440 -4.56 -16.06 -5.55
C VAL A 440 -5.58 -14.93 -5.57
N GLY A 441 -5.22 -13.83 -6.20
CA GLY A 441 -6.06 -12.65 -6.36
C GLY A 441 -6.37 -12.37 -7.82
N VAL A 442 -7.58 -11.90 -8.07
CA VAL A 442 -8.05 -11.45 -9.38
C VAL A 442 -8.57 -10.03 -9.26
N SER A 443 -8.19 -9.15 -10.18
CA SER A 443 -8.54 -7.72 -10.13
C SER A 443 -8.70 -7.12 -11.52
N ASN A 444 -9.66 -6.21 -11.68
CA ASN A 444 -9.78 -5.40 -12.90
C ASN A 444 -8.72 -4.27 -12.99
N ARG A 445 -7.97 -4.04 -11.90
CA ARG A 445 -6.88 -3.06 -11.78
C ARG A 445 -5.53 -3.72 -11.55
N ASN A 446 -4.49 -3.14 -12.15
CA ASN A 446 -3.11 -3.51 -11.85
C ASN A 446 -2.57 -2.69 -10.65
N PHE A 447 -1.32 -2.94 -10.26
CA PHE A 447 -0.71 -2.29 -9.10
C PHE A 447 -0.33 -0.82 -9.30
N LYS A 448 -0.29 -0.31 -10.54
CA LYS A 448 -0.02 1.11 -10.83
C LYS A 448 -1.27 1.97 -10.69
N ASP A 449 -2.41 1.38 -11.04
CA ASP A 449 -3.73 2.03 -11.02
C ASP A 449 -4.29 2.27 -9.61
N ARG A 450 -3.77 1.54 -8.61
CA ARG A 450 -4.27 1.49 -7.25
C ARG A 450 -3.15 1.71 -6.25
N SER A 451 -3.36 2.62 -5.29
CA SER A 451 -2.44 2.82 -4.18
C SER A 451 -2.46 1.60 -3.22
N GLY A 452 -1.51 1.55 -2.28
CA GLY A 452 -1.55 0.58 -1.18
C GLY A 452 -2.70 0.81 -0.19
N THR A 453 -3.30 2.00 -0.17
CA THR A 453 -4.53 2.36 0.56
C THR A 453 -5.79 2.16 -0.27
N ASN A 454 -5.67 1.50 -1.43
CA ASN A 454 -6.75 1.23 -2.38
C ASN A 454 -7.36 2.44 -3.10
N ASP A 455 -6.74 3.62 -3.04
CA ASP A 455 -7.15 4.76 -3.86
C ASP A 455 -6.85 4.53 -5.33
N LEU A 456 -7.78 4.93 -6.20
CA LEU A 456 -7.62 4.84 -7.65
C LEU A 456 -7.19 6.16 -8.26
N LYS A 457 -6.55 6.06 -9.42
CA LYS A 457 -6.36 7.20 -10.30
C LYS A 457 -7.72 7.62 -10.86
N LEU A 458 -8.08 8.88 -10.67
CA LEU A 458 -9.29 9.43 -11.27
C LEU A 458 -9.13 9.54 -12.79
N ASP A 459 -10.11 9.01 -13.52
CA ASP A 459 -10.34 9.35 -14.93
C ASP A 459 -11.43 10.42 -15.02
N ASP A 460 -11.02 11.65 -15.31
CA ASP A 460 -11.88 12.82 -15.44
C ASP A 460 -12.19 13.18 -16.91
N ASN A 461 -11.79 12.33 -17.86
CA ASN A 461 -11.91 12.63 -19.28
C ASN A 461 -13.38 12.66 -19.73
N ARG A 462 -13.98 13.85 -19.73
CA ARG A 462 -15.39 14.09 -20.09
C ARG A 462 -15.73 13.74 -21.54
N SER A 463 -14.73 13.55 -22.42
CA SER A 463 -14.96 13.10 -23.80
C SER A 463 -15.31 11.61 -23.90
N GLN A 464 -15.04 10.82 -22.85
CA GLN A 464 -15.41 9.41 -22.82
C GLN A 464 -16.89 9.21 -22.46
N PRO A 465 -17.54 8.14 -22.98
CA PRO A 465 -18.86 7.73 -22.53
C PRO A 465 -18.94 7.54 -21.02
N TRP A 466 -20.08 7.87 -20.42
CA TRP A 466 -20.25 7.85 -18.96
C TRP A 466 -19.97 6.46 -18.35
N TYR A 467 -20.36 5.37 -19.00
CA TYR A 467 -20.13 4.00 -18.51
C TYR A 467 -18.64 3.66 -18.49
N GLN A 468 -17.86 4.18 -19.45
CA GLN A 468 -16.41 3.97 -19.50
C GLN A 468 -15.72 4.73 -18.36
N ARG A 469 -16.17 5.95 -18.07
CA ARG A 469 -15.68 6.72 -16.91
C ARG A 469 -16.01 6.04 -15.59
N TRP A 470 -17.24 5.54 -15.44
CA TRP A 470 -17.64 4.76 -14.27
C TRP A 470 -16.80 3.51 -14.11
N TYR A 471 -16.62 2.75 -15.19
CA TYR A 471 -15.74 1.60 -15.18
C TYR A 471 -14.32 1.99 -14.79
N ASN A 472 -13.73 3.02 -15.40
CA ASN A 472 -12.36 3.50 -15.16
C ASN A 472 -12.13 4.00 -13.72
N ASN A 473 -13.18 4.48 -13.07
CA ASN A 473 -13.16 4.92 -11.68
C ASN A 473 -13.62 3.83 -10.68
N CYS A 474 -13.89 2.61 -11.16
CA CYS A 474 -14.27 1.47 -10.32
C CYS A 474 -13.13 0.44 -10.23
N THR A 475 -13.03 -0.21 -9.08
CA THR A 475 -12.14 -1.35 -8.83
C THR A 475 -12.94 -2.48 -8.23
N ILE A 476 -12.71 -3.68 -8.74
CA ILE A 476 -13.29 -4.92 -8.25
C ILE A 476 -12.15 -5.92 -8.17
N SER A 477 -11.99 -6.53 -7.00
CA SER A 477 -11.04 -7.61 -6.82
C SER A 477 -11.59 -8.68 -5.90
N THR A 478 -11.14 -9.90 -6.10
CA THR A 478 -11.40 -11.02 -5.19
C THR A 478 -10.11 -11.77 -4.93
N GLU A 479 -9.91 -12.22 -3.69
CA GLU A 479 -8.73 -12.96 -3.27
C GLU A 479 -9.16 -14.20 -2.51
N LEU A 480 -8.54 -15.34 -2.79
CA LEU A 480 -8.65 -16.55 -2.00
C LEU A 480 -7.29 -16.82 -1.38
N ARG A 481 -7.21 -16.87 -0.04
CA ARG A 481 -5.95 -17.00 0.70
C ARG A 481 -6.01 -18.19 1.64
N TYR A 482 -4.92 -18.94 1.69
CA TYR A 482 -4.63 -19.87 2.76
C TYR A 482 -3.69 -19.20 3.76
N ARG A 483 -4.00 -19.31 5.05
CA ARG A 483 -3.21 -18.77 6.16
C ARG A 483 -2.91 -19.89 7.14
N ASN A 484 -1.64 -20.05 7.47
CA ASN A 484 -1.18 -20.84 8.60
C ASN A 484 -0.96 -19.92 9.80
N VAL A 485 -1.77 -20.08 10.84
CA VAL A 485 -1.72 -19.34 12.11
C VAL A 485 -0.85 -20.11 13.08
N ILE A 486 0.28 -19.54 13.48
CA ILE A 486 1.18 -20.10 14.49
C ILE A 486 0.68 -19.73 15.88
N HIS A 487 0.31 -18.47 16.07
CA HIS A 487 -0.21 -17.96 17.34
C HIS A 487 -1.18 -16.80 17.09
N ASN A 488 -2.30 -16.77 17.82
CA ASN A 488 -3.25 -15.67 17.79
C ASN A 488 -3.57 -15.19 19.21
N SER A 489 -3.05 -14.02 19.58
CA SER A 489 -3.22 -13.48 20.93
C SER A 489 -4.66 -13.10 21.24
N MET A 490 -5.52 -12.87 20.25
CA MET A 490 -6.95 -12.60 20.46
C MET A 490 -7.75 -13.85 20.84
N LEU A 491 -7.14 -15.04 20.74
CA LEU A 491 -7.73 -16.33 21.11
C LEU A 491 -6.98 -17.01 22.25
N GLU A 492 -5.65 -16.99 22.21
CA GLU A 492 -4.77 -17.85 23.02
C GLU A 492 -4.12 -17.11 24.20
N GLY A 493 -4.39 -15.82 24.37
CA GLY A 493 -3.69 -14.95 25.32
C GLY A 493 -2.42 -14.32 24.72
N VAL A 494 -1.90 -13.28 25.36
CA VAL A 494 -0.76 -12.49 24.83
C VAL A 494 0.51 -13.34 24.75
N GLY A 495 1.20 -13.29 23.60
CA GLY A 495 2.46 -13.98 23.40
C GLY A 495 3.07 -13.76 22.02
N TRP A 496 4.28 -14.27 21.78
CA TRP A 496 4.96 -14.24 20.49
C TRP A 496 5.38 -15.67 20.11
N PHE A 497 4.85 -16.20 19.01
CA PHE A 497 4.86 -17.61 18.58
C PHE A 497 4.17 -18.60 19.52
N LYS A 498 4.04 -18.25 20.80
CA LYS A 498 3.31 -18.96 21.85
C LYS A 498 2.86 -17.97 22.92
N THR A 499 1.81 -18.30 23.64
CA THR A 499 1.33 -17.55 24.81
C THR A 499 2.44 -17.42 25.86
N TRP A 500 2.58 -16.23 26.45
CA TRP A 500 3.42 -16.05 27.64
C TRP A 500 2.68 -16.56 28.89
N GLU A 501 3.44 -17.13 29.82
CA GLU A 501 2.87 -17.48 31.12
C GLU A 501 2.66 -16.20 31.92
N ASP A 502 1.53 -16.11 32.61
CA ASP A 502 1.26 -14.96 33.48
C ASP A 502 2.18 -15.08 34.71
N ASP A 503 2.95 -14.04 35.00
CA ASP A 503 3.80 -14.00 36.20
C ASP A 503 2.94 -13.67 37.42
N VAL A 504 2.80 -14.64 38.33
CA VAL A 504 2.01 -14.47 39.57
C VAL A 504 2.61 -13.46 40.55
N PHE A 505 3.87 -13.06 40.36
CA PHE A 505 4.56 -12.09 41.21
C PHE A 505 4.58 -10.68 40.62
N ASP A 506 4.10 -10.48 39.39
CA ASP A 506 4.02 -9.18 38.75
C ASP A 506 2.55 -8.74 38.59
N ASN A 507 2.33 -7.42 38.52
CA ASN A 507 1.01 -6.84 38.30
C ASN A 507 0.68 -6.83 36.79
N GLU A 508 0.85 -7.96 36.12
CA GLU A 508 0.46 -8.09 34.72
C GLU A 508 -1.07 -8.11 34.59
N ALA A 509 -1.57 -7.49 33.52
CA ALA A 509 -3.00 -7.53 33.22
C ALA A 509 -3.43 -8.99 32.92
N PRO A 510 -4.30 -9.60 33.75
CA PRO A 510 -4.56 -11.04 33.71
C PRO A 510 -5.37 -11.44 32.47
N THR A 511 -5.14 -12.67 31.99
CA THR A 511 -5.99 -13.32 31.00
C THR A 511 -6.77 -14.46 31.66
N VAL A 512 -8.02 -14.18 32.05
CA VAL A 512 -8.87 -15.14 32.79
C VAL A 512 -9.33 -16.29 31.91
N TYR A 513 -9.67 -16.00 30.65
CA TYR A 513 -10.13 -16.99 29.69
C TYR A 513 -9.33 -16.89 28.38
N LYS A 514 -8.86 -18.05 27.91
CA LYS A 514 -8.16 -18.23 26.63
C LYS A 514 -8.43 -19.61 26.06
N LEU A 515 -8.34 -19.73 24.75
CA LEU A 515 -8.38 -21.00 24.05
C LEU A 515 -7.02 -21.71 24.17
N ARG A 516 -7.06 -23.04 24.22
CA ARG A 516 -5.85 -23.86 24.16
C ARG A 516 -5.33 -23.92 22.73
N ALA A 517 -4.04 -24.20 22.60
CA ALA A 517 -3.39 -24.25 21.30
C ALA A 517 -3.98 -25.29 20.33
N ASN A 518 -4.58 -26.37 20.84
CA ASN A 518 -5.26 -27.39 20.06
C ASN A 518 -6.74 -27.08 19.76
N GLU A 519 -7.31 -26.08 20.43
CA GLU A 519 -8.67 -25.58 20.15
C GLU A 519 -8.65 -24.56 19.00
N VAL A 520 -7.50 -23.92 18.72
CA VAL A 520 -7.37 -22.97 17.61
C VAL A 520 -7.06 -23.72 16.31
N ASN A 521 -7.81 -23.41 15.26
CA ASN A 521 -7.55 -23.94 13.94
C ASN A 521 -6.35 -23.20 13.31
N ARG A 522 -5.27 -23.94 13.10
CA ARG A 522 -4.02 -23.40 12.53
C ARG A 522 -4.11 -23.13 11.04
N HIS A 523 -5.10 -23.68 10.35
CA HIS A 523 -5.22 -23.58 8.91
C HIS A 523 -6.51 -22.84 8.56
N LEU A 524 -6.41 -21.60 8.10
CA LEU A 524 -7.55 -20.79 7.72
C LEU A 524 -7.58 -20.59 6.21
N LEU A 525 -8.75 -20.75 5.62
CA LEU A 525 -9.01 -20.40 4.23
C LEU A 525 -9.89 -19.16 4.23
N THR A 526 -9.42 -18.06 3.68
CA THR A 526 -10.15 -16.79 3.64
C THR A 526 -10.47 -16.41 2.20
N TRP A 527 -11.66 -15.85 2.01
CA TRP A 527 -12.13 -15.29 0.75
C TRP A 527 -12.45 -13.81 0.94
N ASP A 528 -11.79 -12.97 0.17
CA ASP A 528 -11.99 -11.53 0.15
C ASP A 528 -12.69 -11.10 -1.13
N CYS A 529 -13.67 -10.23 -0.99
CA CYS A 529 -14.30 -9.50 -2.08
C CYS A 529 -14.16 -8.01 -1.80
N PHE A 530 -13.70 -7.25 -2.80
CA PHE A 530 -13.45 -5.82 -2.69
C PHE A 530 -14.07 -5.09 -3.87
N ILE A 531 -14.81 -4.04 -3.57
CA ILE A 531 -15.37 -3.11 -4.54
C ILE A 531 -15.03 -1.71 -4.09
N GLY A 532 -14.52 -0.89 -5.00
CA GLY A 532 -14.21 0.51 -4.74
C GLY A 532 -14.64 1.39 -5.89
N ILE A 533 -15.02 2.62 -5.57
CA ILE A 533 -15.33 3.66 -6.52
C ILE A 533 -14.64 4.97 -6.14
N ARG A 534 -14.05 5.63 -7.14
CA ARG A 534 -13.38 6.90 -6.99
C ARG A 534 -14.24 8.02 -7.57
N PHE A 535 -14.51 9.01 -6.74
CA PHE A 535 -15.00 10.32 -7.13
C PHE A 535 -13.84 11.32 -7.11
N TYR A 536 -14.09 12.59 -7.48
CA TYR A 536 -13.03 13.60 -7.62
C TYR A 536 -12.06 13.65 -6.42
N LYS A 537 -12.60 13.86 -5.22
CA LYS A 537 -11.84 13.99 -3.97
C LYS A 537 -12.05 12.85 -2.97
N VAL A 538 -12.96 11.92 -3.26
CA VAL A 538 -13.41 10.90 -2.30
C VAL A 538 -13.34 9.54 -2.97
N SER A 539 -12.81 8.56 -2.25
CA SER A 539 -12.95 7.13 -2.59
C SER A 539 -13.93 6.51 -1.61
N VAL A 540 -14.82 5.65 -2.09
CA VAL A 540 -15.65 4.80 -1.24
C VAL A 540 -15.34 3.37 -1.61
N TYR A 541 -15.10 2.54 -0.60
CA TYR A 541 -14.81 1.13 -0.79
C TYR A 541 -15.60 0.29 0.19
N TYR A 542 -15.94 -0.91 -0.26
CA TYR A 542 -16.53 -1.98 0.52
C TYR A 542 -15.62 -3.20 0.37
N MET A 543 -15.26 -3.80 1.50
CA MET A 543 -14.50 -5.03 1.55
C MET A 543 -15.26 -6.03 2.41
N GLN A 544 -15.40 -7.25 1.92
CA GLN A 544 -15.96 -8.36 2.66
C GLN A 544 -14.91 -9.47 2.72
N THR A 545 -14.46 -9.79 3.93
CA THR A 545 -13.61 -10.95 4.22
C THR A 545 -14.47 -12.03 4.85
N ARG A 546 -14.38 -13.26 4.36
CA ARG A 546 -15.02 -14.44 4.93
C ARG A 546 -13.98 -15.51 5.20
N THR A 547 -13.90 -15.99 6.44
CA THR A 547 -13.18 -17.23 6.74
C THR A 547 -14.10 -18.40 6.36
N LEU A 548 -13.65 -19.24 5.44
CA LEU A 548 -14.43 -20.35 4.88
C LEU A 548 -14.49 -21.57 5.81
N ASN A 549 -13.65 -21.59 6.84
CA ASN A 549 -13.65 -22.56 7.91
C ASN A 549 -13.55 -21.87 9.27
N ALA A 550 -13.94 -22.57 10.34
CA ALA A 550 -13.93 -22.00 11.69
C ALA A 550 -12.50 -21.68 12.16
N GLU A 551 -12.34 -20.58 12.89
CA GLU A 551 -11.05 -20.16 13.46
C GLU A 551 -10.63 -21.01 14.68
N PHE A 552 -11.60 -21.66 15.31
CA PHE A 552 -11.38 -22.53 16.46
C PHE A 552 -12.46 -23.62 16.52
N ASN A 553 -12.13 -24.72 17.19
CA ASN A 553 -12.97 -25.90 17.37
C ASN A 553 -13.44 -25.96 18.83
N LYS A 554 -14.59 -25.34 19.12
CA LYS A 554 -15.33 -25.55 20.37
C LYS A 554 -16.69 -26.15 20.10
N MET A 555 -17.22 -26.82 21.12
CA MET A 555 -18.49 -27.54 21.02
C MET A 555 -19.63 -26.50 20.89
N ILE A 556 -20.22 -26.40 19.70
CA ILE A 556 -21.41 -25.54 19.50
C ILE A 556 -22.60 -26.26 20.14
N LEU A 557 -22.96 -25.89 21.36
CA LEU A 557 -24.20 -26.35 21.97
C LEU A 557 -25.36 -25.76 21.17
N ASN A 558 -26.16 -26.63 20.53
CA ASN A 558 -27.38 -26.31 19.79
C ASN A 558 -27.22 -25.45 18.53
N GLN A 559 -26.31 -25.82 17.62
CA GLN A 559 -26.62 -25.57 16.21
C GLN A 559 -27.74 -26.53 15.82
N LYS A 560 -28.99 -26.04 15.79
CA LYS A 560 -29.91 -26.54 14.77
C LYS A 560 -29.19 -26.30 13.46
N SER A 561 -28.73 -27.38 12.83
CA SER A 561 -28.15 -27.34 11.49
C SER A 561 -29.03 -26.49 10.57
N PRO A 562 -28.44 -25.67 9.68
CA PRO A 562 -29.21 -24.83 8.77
C PRO A 562 -30.23 -25.62 7.96
#